data_AF-H0ZYT0-F1
#
_entry.id   AF-H0ZYT0-F1
#
_cell.length_a   1.000
_cell.length_b   1.000
_cell.length_c   1.000
_cell.angle_alpha   90.00
_cell.angle_beta   90.00
_cell.angle_gamma   90.00
#
_symmetry.space_group_name_H-M   'P 1'
#
loop_
_entity.id
_entity.type
_entity.pdbx_description
1 polymer ?
#
loop_
_entity_poly.entity_id
_entity_poly.type
_entity_poly.pdbx_seq_one_letter_code
_entity_poly.pdbx_strand_id
1 'polypeptide(L)'
;MQQPGGADGSLPLLLPLLLLLRAGSRAEPGDATQGVNSSVVADFMPTSSWNISSELDKDYFLTLDEPMNNITTTLGQTAELHCKVSGNPPPTVRWLKNDAPVVQEPRRISFRATPYGSRLRIRNLDTTDTGYFQCVATNGRRTVSTTGVLFVKFGPPPTASPGSSSSGAFSL
;
A
#
# COMPACT_ATOMS: atom_id res chain seq x y z
N MET A 1 -35.24 -11.10 -33.43
CA MET A 1 -36.45 -10.29 -33.16
C MET A 1 -36.58 -10.19 -31.64
N GLN A 2 -36.08 -9.11 -31.05
CA GLN A 2 -36.81 -7.88 -30.66
C GLN A 2 -37.71 -8.09 -29.42
N GLN A 3 -37.36 -7.39 -28.31
CA GLN A 3 -38.17 -7.18 -27.10
C GLN A 3 -39.40 -6.27 -27.38
N PRO A 4 -40.32 -6.04 -26.41
CA PRO A 4 -40.17 -5.00 -25.36
C PRO A 4 -40.73 -5.46 -23.98
N GLY A 5 -40.58 -4.81 -22.82
CA GLY A 5 -40.02 -3.53 -22.39
C GLY A 5 -40.68 -3.08 -21.07
N GLY A 6 -39.96 -2.32 -20.23
CA GLY A 6 -40.46 -1.40 -19.16
C GLY A 6 -40.69 -2.01 -17.77
N ALA A 7 -39.97 -1.67 -16.68
CA ALA A 7 -39.66 -0.39 -16.01
C ALA A 7 -40.59 -0.08 -14.82
N ASP A 8 -39.96 0.46 -13.75
CA ASP A 8 -40.51 1.10 -12.55
C ASP A 8 -40.98 0.23 -11.36
N GLY A 9 -39.98 -0.20 -10.58
CA GLY A 9 -40.14 -0.59 -9.18
C GLY A 9 -40.22 0.64 -8.28
N SER A 10 -41.45 1.04 -7.95
CA SER A 10 -41.76 2.05 -6.93
C SER A 10 -41.59 1.46 -5.51
N LEU A 11 -40.93 2.20 -4.61
CA LEU A 11 -41.09 2.07 -3.16
C LEU A 11 -41.41 3.47 -2.57
N PRO A 12 -42.33 3.56 -1.58
CA PRO A 12 -43.01 4.80 -1.23
C PRO A 12 -42.30 5.61 -0.14
N LEU A 13 -42.29 6.94 -0.30
CA LEU A 13 -41.99 7.89 0.77
C LEU A 13 -43.30 8.48 1.32
N LEU A 14 -43.66 8.06 2.54
CA LEU A 14 -44.60 8.70 3.47
C LEU A 14 -43.85 9.88 4.13
N LEU A 15 -44.35 11.10 4.40
CA LEU A 15 -45.67 11.68 4.67
C LEU A 15 -45.56 13.24 4.51
N PRO A 16 -46.68 14.00 4.56
CA PRO A 16 -46.83 15.34 3.98
C PRO A 16 -46.57 16.50 4.96
N LEU A 17 -46.23 17.68 4.42
CA LEU A 17 -46.22 18.94 5.16
C LEU A 17 -47.16 19.96 4.47
N LEU A 18 -48.40 20.10 4.93
CA LEU A 18 -49.28 21.22 4.61
C LEU A 18 -50.11 21.56 5.85
N LEU A 19 -49.58 22.43 6.71
CA LEU A 19 -50.34 23.10 7.76
C LEU A 19 -50.84 24.44 7.22
N LEU A 20 -52.17 24.56 7.20
CA LEU A 20 -52.94 25.70 6.70
C LEU A 20 -52.66 26.98 7.50
N LEU A 21 -52.50 28.09 6.77
CA LEU A 21 -52.54 29.45 7.29
C LEU A 21 -53.90 29.73 7.95
N ARG A 22 -53.88 30.36 9.14
CA ARG A 22 -54.96 31.26 9.56
C ARG A 22 -54.38 32.51 10.22
N ALA A 23 -54.70 33.63 9.59
CA ALA A 23 -54.41 34.99 10.02
C ALA A 23 -55.12 35.34 11.32
N GLY A 24 -54.54 36.28 12.08
CA GLY A 24 -55.17 36.84 13.28
C GLY A 24 -54.30 37.91 13.95
N SER A 25 -54.45 39.13 13.45
CA SER A 25 -53.88 40.40 13.90
C SER A 25 -53.87 40.66 15.41
N ARG A 26 -52.81 41.30 15.91
CA ARG A 26 -52.92 42.51 16.73
C ARG A 26 -51.61 43.29 16.73
N ALA A 27 -51.65 44.48 16.13
CA ALA A 27 -50.61 45.50 16.22
C ALA A 27 -50.95 46.48 17.36
N GLU A 28 -49.93 47.05 18.01
CA GLU A 28 -49.96 48.34 18.72
C GLU A 28 -48.52 48.95 18.67
N PRO A 29 -48.33 50.29 18.81
CA PRO A 29 -47.42 51.08 17.98
C PRO A 29 -46.31 51.85 18.73
N GLY A 30 -45.36 52.40 17.95
CA GLY A 30 -44.31 53.36 18.36
C GLY A 30 -42.92 52.71 18.34
N ASP A 31 -41.98 53.07 17.48
CA ASP A 31 -41.51 54.40 17.14
C ASP A 31 -40.94 54.44 15.70
N ALA A 32 -41.02 55.59 15.06
CA ALA A 32 -40.57 55.79 13.69
C ALA A 32 -39.10 56.22 13.66
N THR A 33 -38.30 55.69 12.73
CA THR A 33 -37.43 56.52 11.88
C THR A 33 -36.85 55.71 10.72
N GLN A 34 -36.80 56.38 9.57
CA GLN A 34 -36.42 55.86 8.26
C GLN A 34 -34.92 55.55 8.17
N GLY A 35 -34.57 54.51 7.41
CA GLY A 35 -33.22 54.34 6.85
C GLY A 35 -32.71 52.90 6.79
N VAL A 36 -33.34 52.02 6.01
CA VAL A 36 -32.65 50.78 5.60
C VAL A 36 -31.68 51.12 4.47
N ASN A 37 -30.41 51.28 4.85
CA ASN A 37 -29.29 51.24 3.93
C ASN A 37 -29.33 49.91 3.16
N SER A 38 -29.15 50.01 1.84
CA SER A 38 -28.93 48.89 0.93
C SER A 38 -27.72 48.07 1.38
N SER A 39 -27.93 47.01 2.14
CA SER A 39 -26.93 45.96 2.38
C SER A 39 -27.62 44.69 2.90
N VAL A 40 -27.88 43.79 1.95
CA VAL A 40 -27.80 42.32 2.11
C VAL A 40 -28.20 41.75 3.48
N VAL A 41 -29.43 41.23 3.57
CA VAL A 41 -29.73 40.13 4.50
C VAL A 41 -28.99 38.88 4.00
N ALA A 42 -27.77 38.72 4.48
CA ALA A 42 -26.95 37.54 4.23
C ALA A 42 -26.73 36.82 5.57
N ASP A 43 -27.81 36.40 6.22
CA ASP A 43 -27.72 35.38 7.26
C ASP A 43 -27.58 34.02 6.55
N PHE A 44 -26.37 33.84 6.02
CA PHE A 44 -25.85 32.58 5.54
C PHE A 44 -25.93 31.56 6.68
N MET A 45 -26.39 30.36 6.32
CA MET A 45 -26.19 29.13 7.09
C MET A 45 -24.82 29.15 7.78
N PRO A 46 -24.68 28.72 9.05
CA PRO A 46 -23.39 28.71 9.72
C PRO A 46 -22.38 27.96 8.84
N THR A 47 -21.35 28.67 8.41
CA THR A 47 -20.28 28.15 7.56
C THR A 47 -19.39 27.21 8.37
N SER A 48 -19.85 25.98 8.61
CA SER A 48 -19.00 24.94 9.19
C SER A 48 -19.49 23.52 8.88
N SER A 49 -20.30 23.34 7.84
CA SER A 49 -20.41 22.05 7.16
C SER A 49 -19.33 21.99 6.08
N TRP A 50 -18.52 20.93 6.09
CA TRP A 50 -17.49 20.53 5.12
C TRP A 50 -16.04 20.94 5.44
N ASN A 51 -15.40 20.21 6.38
CA ASN A 51 -14.00 19.80 6.18
C ASN A 51 -13.58 18.51 6.92
N ILE A 52 -14.48 17.53 7.06
CA ILE A 52 -14.18 16.28 7.81
C ILE A 52 -13.39 15.26 6.95
N SER A 53 -13.21 15.50 5.65
CA SER A 53 -12.52 14.58 4.74
C SER A 53 -11.00 14.75 4.68
N SER A 54 -10.44 15.90 5.09
CA SER A 54 -9.00 16.20 4.88
C SER A 54 -8.08 15.72 6.01
N GLU A 55 -8.61 15.41 7.18
CA GLU A 55 -7.81 14.97 8.35
C GLU A 55 -7.67 13.44 8.43
N LEU A 56 -8.67 12.68 7.97
CA LEU A 56 -8.60 11.22 7.91
C LEU A 56 -7.61 10.68 6.85
N ASP A 57 -7.29 11.47 5.82
CA ASP A 57 -6.33 11.07 4.78
C ASP A 57 -4.87 11.35 5.18
N LYS A 58 -4.60 12.21 6.18
CA LYS A 58 -3.23 12.48 6.65
C LYS A 58 -2.63 11.28 7.36
N ASP A 59 -3.46 10.52 8.06
CA ASP A 59 -3.06 9.29 8.71
C ASP A 59 -3.03 8.11 7.73
N TYR A 60 -3.53 8.27 6.50
CA TYR A 60 -3.51 7.21 5.48
C TYR A 60 -2.31 7.38 4.55
N PHE A 61 -1.24 6.62 4.79
CA PHE A 61 -0.03 6.70 3.96
C PHE A 61 0.60 5.35 3.69
N LEU A 62 1.41 5.30 2.62
CA LEU A 62 2.29 4.19 2.31
C LEU A 62 3.53 4.73 1.61
N THR A 63 4.68 4.53 2.23
CA THR A 63 5.98 5.00 1.75
C THR A 63 6.95 3.84 1.58
N LEU A 64 7.80 3.97 0.56
CA LEU A 64 9.00 3.16 0.45
C LEU A 64 10.11 3.90 1.18
N ASP A 65 10.59 3.34 2.28
CA ASP A 65 11.57 4.03 3.13
C ASP A 65 12.95 4.00 2.48
N GLU A 66 13.29 2.88 1.82
CA GLU A 66 14.53 2.71 1.09
C GLU A 66 14.31 1.85 -0.18
N PRO A 67 15.01 2.14 -1.30
CA PRO A 67 15.02 1.25 -2.45
C PRO A 67 15.69 -0.09 -2.09
N MET A 68 15.27 -1.17 -2.78
CA MET A 68 15.84 -2.47 -2.53
C MET A 68 17.24 -2.56 -3.16
N ASN A 69 18.19 -3.09 -2.39
CA ASN A 69 19.56 -3.22 -2.84
C ASN A 69 19.73 -4.44 -3.75
N ASN A 70 20.60 -4.28 -4.76
CA ASN A 70 21.12 -5.42 -5.51
C ASN A 70 22.11 -6.18 -4.63
N ILE A 71 22.05 -7.51 -4.65
CA ILE A 71 22.92 -8.37 -3.87
C ILE A 71 23.59 -9.41 -4.76
N THR A 72 24.85 -9.69 -4.45
CA THR A 72 25.59 -10.81 -5.04
C THR A 72 25.97 -11.78 -3.94
N THR A 73 25.63 -13.06 -4.09
CA THR A 73 25.86 -14.07 -3.06
C THR A 73 26.38 -15.36 -3.68
N THR A 74 27.14 -16.14 -2.91
CA THR A 74 27.76 -17.37 -3.39
C THR A 74 26.77 -18.53 -3.43
N LEU A 75 26.92 -19.42 -4.40
CA LEU A 75 26.17 -20.70 -4.49
C LEU A 75 26.22 -21.46 -3.14
N GLY A 76 25.10 -22.06 -2.77
CA GLY A 76 24.91 -22.80 -1.51
C GLY A 76 24.73 -21.93 -0.26
N GLN A 77 25.00 -20.62 -0.33
CA GLN A 77 24.80 -19.70 0.80
C GLN A 77 23.32 -19.29 0.93
N THR A 78 23.04 -18.36 1.85
CA THR A 78 21.72 -17.77 2.04
C THR A 78 21.71 -16.33 1.53
N ALA A 79 20.76 -15.99 0.65
CA ALA A 79 20.48 -14.61 0.27
C ALA A 79 19.33 -14.03 1.10
N GLU A 80 19.38 -12.73 1.32
CA GLU A 80 18.32 -12.00 2.00
C GLU A 80 18.06 -10.64 1.34
N LEU A 81 16.84 -10.47 0.85
CA LEU A 81 16.35 -9.23 0.24
C LEU A 81 15.44 -8.51 1.23
N HIS A 82 15.66 -7.21 1.41
CA HIS A 82 14.96 -6.41 2.40
C HIS A 82 14.10 -5.38 1.68
N CYS A 83 12.84 -5.32 2.08
CA CYS A 83 11.88 -4.33 1.64
C CYS A 83 11.43 -3.54 2.85
N LYS A 84 11.83 -2.27 2.94
CA LYS A 84 11.49 -1.36 4.02
C LYS A 84 10.38 -0.44 3.56
N VAL A 85 9.19 -0.65 4.12
CA VAL A 85 8.01 0.14 3.79
C VAL A 85 7.30 0.50 5.08
N SER A 86 6.77 1.72 5.14
CA SER A 86 5.99 2.20 6.26
C SER A 86 4.63 2.64 5.76
N GLY A 87 3.58 2.30 6.49
CA GLY A 87 2.24 2.70 6.09
C GLY A 87 1.21 2.52 7.18
N ASN A 88 0.16 3.32 7.09
CA ASN A 88 -1.03 3.21 7.89
C ASN A 88 -2.26 3.17 6.96
N PRO A 89 -3.13 2.14 7.05
CA PRO A 89 -2.98 0.89 7.81
C PRO A 89 -1.69 0.12 7.49
N PRO A 90 -1.24 -0.81 8.37
CA PRO A 90 -0.03 -1.60 8.15
C PRO A 90 -0.04 -2.28 6.77
N PRO A 91 1.04 -2.16 5.98
CA PRO A 91 1.07 -2.69 4.63
C PRO A 91 1.11 -4.21 4.62
N THR A 92 0.48 -4.79 3.61
CA THR A 92 0.70 -6.19 3.20
C THR A 92 1.76 -6.22 2.11
N VAL A 93 2.64 -7.22 2.14
CA VAL A 93 3.75 -7.35 1.20
C VAL A 93 3.70 -8.69 0.48
N ARG A 94 3.89 -8.63 -0.85
CA ARG A 94 4.12 -9.81 -1.69
C ARG A 94 5.44 -9.67 -2.45
N TRP A 95 6.05 -10.81 -2.72
CA TRP A 95 7.31 -10.91 -3.44
C TRP A 95 7.08 -11.52 -4.83
N LEU A 96 7.71 -10.94 -5.85
CA LEU A 96 7.77 -11.48 -7.20
C LEU A 96 9.24 -11.78 -7.54
N LYS A 97 9.48 -12.86 -8.27
CA LYS A 97 10.75 -13.18 -8.93
C LYS A 97 10.46 -13.29 -10.41
N ASN A 98 11.13 -12.49 -11.22
CA ASN A 98 10.92 -12.47 -12.66
C ASN A 98 9.43 -12.32 -13.04
N ASP A 99 8.74 -11.37 -12.39
CA ASP A 99 7.29 -11.11 -12.49
C ASP A 99 6.36 -12.24 -11.99
N ALA A 100 6.88 -13.40 -11.59
CA ALA A 100 6.10 -14.49 -11.02
C ALA A 100 6.06 -14.44 -9.49
N PRO A 101 4.92 -14.76 -8.84
CA PRO A 101 4.83 -14.81 -7.38
C PRO A 101 5.84 -15.76 -6.74
N VAL A 102 6.56 -15.28 -5.73
CA VAL A 102 7.43 -16.14 -4.91
C VAL A 102 6.57 -16.94 -3.95
N VAL A 103 6.66 -18.26 -4.03
CA VAL A 103 5.95 -19.18 -3.14
C VAL A 103 6.82 -19.50 -1.93
N GLN A 104 6.24 -19.52 -0.73
CA GLN A 104 6.96 -19.95 0.47
C GLN A 104 7.24 -21.45 0.39
N GLU A 105 8.49 -21.81 0.68
CA GLU A 105 8.95 -23.17 0.82
C GLU A 105 9.66 -23.27 2.19
N PRO A 106 9.00 -23.74 3.25
CA PRO A 106 9.47 -23.57 4.64
C PRO A 106 10.93 -23.94 4.92
N ARG A 107 11.50 -24.89 4.17
CA ARG A 107 12.90 -25.32 4.30
C ARG A 107 13.88 -24.36 3.60
N ARG A 108 13.49 -23.78 2.47
CA ARG A 108 14.35 -23.01 1.56
C ARG A 108 13.99 -21.53 1.48
N ILE A 109 12.74 -21.20 1.17
CA ILE A 109 12.25 -19.85 0.88
C ILE A 109 11.25 -19.42 1.95
N SER A 110 11.55 -18.35 2.67
CA SER A 110 10.68 -17.82 3.71
C SER A 110 10.61 -16.30 3.69
N PHE A 111 9.42 -15.75 3.88
CA PHE A 111 9.19 -14.33 4.08
C PHE A 111 7.98 -14.11 4.97
N ARG A 112 7.98 -13.00 5.71
CA ARG A 112 6.84 -12.54 6.50
C ARG A 112 6.67 -11.04 6.31
N ALA A 113 5.44 -10.58 6.25
CA ALA A 113 5.13 -9.16 6.28
C ALA A 113 5.11 -8.68 7.74
N THR A 114 5.64 -7.48 7.97
CA THR A 114 5.60 -6.75 9.22
C THR A 114 5.09 -5.33 8.92
N PRO A 115 4.69 -4.54 9.94
CA PRO A 115 4.30 -3.14 9.73
C PRO A 115 5.38 -2.27 9.09
N TYR A 116 6.65 -2.70 9.15
CA TYR A 116 7.82 -2.00 8.61
C TYR A 116 8.36 -2.63 7.32
N GLY A 117 7.59 -3.57 6.72
CA GLY A 117 7.90 -4.19 5.44
C GLY A 117 8.13 -5.69 5.50
N SER A 118 9.13 -6.21 4.78
CA SER A 118 9.34 -7.64 4.66
C SER A 118 10.78 -8.01 4.34
N ARG A 119 11.20 -9.19 4.78
CA ARG A 119 12.49 -9.80 4.44
C ARG A 119 12.25 -11.13 3.76
N LEU A 120 12.73 -11.27 2.53
CA LEU A 120 12.75 -12.53 1.79
C LEU A 120 14.07 -13.22 2.01
N ARG A 121 14.03 -14.45 2.52
CA ARG A 121 15.21 -15.28 2.77
C ARG A 121 15.17 -16.52 1.89
N ILE A 122 16.24 -16.76 1.14
CA ILE A 122 16.43 -17.92 0.26
C ILE A 122 17.69 -18.64 0.72
N ARG A 123 17.53 -19.86 1.25
CA ARG A 123 18.64 -20.72 1.70
C ARG A 123 19.12 -21.61 0.58
N ASN A 124 20.36 -22.08 0.68
CA ASN A 124 20.97 -23.04 -0.24
C ASN A 124 20.89 -22.57 -1.71
N LEU A 125 21.38 -21.37 -1.97
CA LEU A 125 21.26 -20.72 -3.28
C LEU A 125 21.72 -21.60 -4.44
N ASP A 126 20.95 -21.55 -5.51
CA ASP A 126 21.27 -22.16 -6.80
C ASP A 126 21.49 -21.08 -7.87
N THR A 127 22.19 -21.38 -8.96
CA THR A 127 22.41 -20.40 -10.05
C THR A 127 21.09 -19.92 -10.66
N THR A 128 20.06 -20.79 -10.68
CA THR A 128 18.71 -20.48 -11.14
C THR A 128 17.97 -19.48 -10.26
N ASP A 129 18.43 -19.21 -9.03
CA ASP A 129 17.85 -18.18 -8.16
C ASP A 129 18.17 -16.76 -8.64
N THR A 130 19.17 -16.62 -9.52
CA THR A 130 19.51 -15.34 -10.14
C THR A 130 18.30 -14.74 -10.85
N GLY A 131 18.04 -13.46 -10.60
CA GLY A 131 16.89 -12.78 -11.19
C GLY A 131 16.60 -11.43 -10.55
N TYR A 132 15.58 -10.76 -11.07
CA TYR A 132 15.04 -9.55 -10.47
C TYR A 132 13.90 -9.93 -9.51
N PHE A 133 14.02 -9.44 -8.30
CA PHE A 133 13.02 -9.58 -7.28
C PHE A 133 12.31 -8.25 -7.12
N GLN A 134 10.98 -8.30 -6.99
CA GLN A 134 10.16 -7.14 -6.74
C GLN A 134 9.40 -7.34 -5.44
N CYS A 135 9.54 -6.37 -4.54
CA CYS A 135 8.66 -6.24 -3.39
C CYS A 135 7.50 -5.32 -3.80
N VAL A 136 6.27 -5.79 -3.62
CA VAL A 136 5.07 -4.98 -3.82
C VAL A 136 4.31 -4.89 -2.51
N ALA A 137 4.16 -3.67 -2.01
CA ALA A 137 3.47 -3.36 -0.76
C ALA A 137 2.17 -2.62 -1.05
N THR A 138 1.11 -2.96 -0.32
CA THR A 138 -0.18 -2.26 -0.41
C THR A 138 -0.83 -2.11 0.96
N ASN A 139 -1.45 -0.95 1.20
CA ASN A 139 -2.27 -0.70 2.39
C ASN A 139 -3.77 -0.67 2.07
N GLY A 140 -4.17 -1.01 0.84
CA GLY A 140 -5.57 -1.05 0.38
C GLY A 140 -5.97 0.09 -0.57
N ARG A 141 -5.39 1.29 -0.44
CA ARG A 141 -5.63 2.42 -1.36
C ARG A 141 -4.39 2.80 -2.16
N ARG A 142 -3.20 2.66 -1.56
CA ARG A 142 -1.93 2.92 -2.25
C ARG A 142 -1.17 1.62 -2.42
N THR A 143 -0.42 1.55 -3.51
CA THR A 143 0.53 0.47 -3.79
C THR A 143 1.87 1.09 -4.14
N VAL A 144 2.94 0.58 -3.54
CA VAL A 144 4.31 0.95 -3.87
C VAL A 144 5.09 -0.32 -4.19
N SER A 145 6.13 -0.20 -5.00
CA SER A 145 6.99 -1.33 -5.32
C SER A 145 8.44 -0.91 -5.44
N THR A 146 9.34 -1.84 -5.13
CA THR A 146 10.77 -1.68 -5.29
C THR A 146 11.38 -2.95 -5.85
N THR A 147 12.41 -2.80 -6.67
CA THR A 147 13.05 -3.90 -7.40
C THR A 147 14.53 -3.96 -7.05
N GLY A 148 15.05 -5.18 -6.95
CA GLY A 148 16.45 -5.45 -6.67
C GLY A 148 16.87 -6.76 -7.32
N VAL A 149 18.13 -6.84 -7.71
CA VAL A 149 18.69 -7.99 -8.42
C VAL A 149 19.45 -8.88 -7.44
N LEU A 150 19.16 -10.18 -7.47
CA LEU A 150 20.00 -11.20 -6.85
C LEU A 150 20.85 -11.84 -7.95
N PHE A 151 22.17 -11.78 -7.78
CA PHE A 151 23.13 -12.50 -8.62
C PHE A 151 23.85 -13.59 -7.82
N VAL A 152 23.77 -14.84 -8.28
CA VAL A 152 24.44 -15.96 -7.62
C VAL A 152 25.76 -16.26 -8.33
N LYS A 153 26.88 -16.17 -7.60
CA LYS A 153 28.22 -16.46 -8.12
C LYS A 153 28.79 -17.77 -7.57
N PHE A 154 29.71 -18.38 -8.31
CA PHE A 154 30.52 -19.45 -7.76
C PHE A 154 31.49 -18.92 -6.69
N GLY A 155 31.78 -19.77 -5.70
CA GLY A 155 32.80 -19.46 -4.71
C GLY A 155 34.20 -19.49 -5.31
N PRO A 156 35.22 -18.98 -4.60
CA PRO A 156 36.60 -19.22 -4.98
C PRO A 156 36.85 -20.74 -5.06
N PRO A 157 37.70 -21.21 -5.98
CA PRO A 157 38.13 -22.60 -6.01
C PRO A 157 38.66 -23.01 -4.62
N PRO A 158 38.44 -24.26 -4.17
CA PRO A 158 39.11 -24.74 -2.98
C PRO A 158 40.62 -24.61 -3.22
N THR A 159 41.29 -23.76 -2.45
CA THR A 159 42.74 -23.59 -2.53
C THR A 159 43.38 -24.96 -2.32
N ALA A 160 44.02 -25.49 -3.36
CA ALA A 160 44.81 -26.70 -3.26
C ALA A 160 45.84 -26.49 -2.14
N SER A 161 45.72 -27.26 -1.06
CA SER A 161 46.67 -27.18 0.05
C SER A 161 48.06 -27.52 -0.49
N PRO A 162 49.08 -26.66 -0.33
CA PRO A 162 50.44 -26.98 -0.71
C PRO A 162 50.99 -28.02 0.27
N GLY A 163 50.74 -29.30 0.00
CA GLY A 163 51.06 -30.36 0.94
C GLY A 163 50.76 -31.76 0.46
N SER A 164 51.22 -32.13 -0.74
CA SER A 164 51.49 -33.54 -1.06
C SER A 164 52.59 -33.65 -2.12
N SER A 165 53.78 -33.13 -1.80
CA SER A 165 55.00 -33.61 -2.45
C SER A 165 55.34 -34.98 -1.84
N SER A 166 54.76 -36.05 -2.40
CA SER A 166 55.23 -37.41 -2.14
C SER A 166 56.62 -37.57 -2.76
N SER A 167 57.67 -37.28 -1.99
CA SER A 167 59.04 -37.61 -2.35
C SER A 167 59.18 -39.14 -2.36
N GLY A 168 59.00 -39.74 -3.54
CA GLY A 168 59.34 -41.13 -3.78
C GLY A 168 60.84 -41.31 -3.70
N ALA A 169 61.32 -41.91 -2.61
CA ALA A 169 62.68 -42.40 -2.50
C ALA A 169 62.79 -43.68 -3.35
N PHE A 170 63.49 -43.61 -4.47
CA PHE A 170 64.01 -44.79 -5.15
C PHE A 170 65.40 -45.10 -4.57
N SER A 171 65.48 -46.18 -3.80
CA SER A 171 66.75 -46.80 -3.42
C SER A 171 67.15 -47.78 -4.51
N LEU A 172 68.38 -47.63 -5.03
CA LEU A 172 69.11 -48.62 -5.82
C LEU A 172 70.07 -49.41 -4.92
#